data_AF-A0A7H1PV22-F1
#
_entry.id   AF-A0A7H1PV22-F1
#
_cell.length_a   1.000
_cell.length_b   1.000
_cell.length_c   1.000
_cell.angle_alpha   90.00
_cell.angle_beta   90.00
_cell.angle_gamma   90.00
#
_symmetry.space_group_name_H-M   'P 1'
#
loop_
_entity.id
_entity.type
_entity.pdbx_description
1 polymer ?
#
loop_
_entity_poly.entity_id
_entity_poly.type
_entity_poly.pdbx_seq_one_letter_code
_entity_poly.pdbx_strand_id
1 'polypeptide(L)'
;MPPQPAPTPARRVLTQLDHRIEAVTGHDIDTLWTYRDRGVLDDQHAQLVDRHGELAKAQTSVTFYLRLLSRLSSGEFDVDSALFTRIDRTVDQLQEAAATRDAAAKQVLAALEPIEAAAAASAAQARQLSPDDQAALLAIAGGAKLHEHLLTGRMSVTAASGTRIPHAKLQQLEDAGLVVRDTGHPVHAGQPVALTDAGRAAMSAARRSATTQAPKVPARPGASPSNPAPRR
;
A
#
# COMPACT_ATOMS: atom_id res chain seq x y z
N MET A 1 25.18 30.28 22.64
CA MET A 1 25.12 28.84 22.89
C MET A 1 24.49 28.18 21.68
N PRO A 2 25.05 27.10 21.11
CA PRO A 2 24.37 26.35 20.06
C PRO A 2 23.19 25.58 20.67
N PRO A 3 22.06 25.43 19.95
CA PRO A 3 20.94 24.63 20.42
C PRO A 3 21.37 23.16 20.49
N GLN A 4 21.01 22.51 21.60
CA GLN A 4 21.26 21.11 21.85
C GLN A 4 20.48 20.28 20.80
N PRO A 5 21.14 19.38 20.05
CA PRO A 5 20.45 18.53 19.10
C PRO A 5 19.42 17.66 19.84
N ALA A 6 18.21 17.56 19.26
CA ALA A 6 17.13 16.75 19.80
C ALA A 6 17.60 15.29 19.99
N PRO A 7 17.14 14.60 21.05
CA PRO A 7 17.53 13.22 21.29
C PRO A 7 17.11 12.37 20.09
N THR A 8 18.08 11.72 19.46
CA THR A 8 17.83 10.72 18.43
C THR A 8 16.94 9.64 19.06
N PRO A 9 15.75 9.33 18.50
CA PRO A 9 14.91 8.28 19.04
C PRO A 9 15.75 6.99 19.07
N ALA A 10 15.80 6.34 20.23
CA ALA A 10 16.48 5.07 20.38
C ALA A 10 15.87 4.11 19.35
N ARG A 11 16.69 3.67 18.39
CA ARG A 11 16.27 2.77 17.31
C ARG A 11 15.64 1.53 17.96
N ARG A 12 14.31 1.46 17.93
CA ARG A 12 13.54 0.40 18.58
C ARG A 12 13.81 -0.91 17.85
N VAL A 13 13.68 -2.01 18.59
CA VAL A 13 14.12 -3.35 18.15
C VAL A 13 13.44 -3.70 16.82
N LEU A 14 14.26 -3.85 15.78
CA LEU A 14 13.80 -4.18 14.44
C LEU A 14 13.20 -5.59 14.44
N THR A 15 11.89 -5.70 14.23
CA THR A 15 11.25 -7.01 14.02
C THR A 15 11.20 -7.32 12.53
N GLN A 16 11.17 -8.59 12.15
CA GLN A 16 11.04 -8.97 10.73
C GLN A 16 9.72 -8.51 10.10
N LEU A 17 8.71 -8.22 10.93
CA LEU A 17 7.41 -7.71 10.47
C LEU A 17 7.43 -6.21 10.22
N ASP A 18 8.50 -5.51 10.61
CA ASP A 18 8.58 -4.06 10.52
C ASP A 18 8.44 -3.59 9.07
N HIS A 19 9.26 -4.15 8.19
CA HIS A 19 9.22 -3.85 6.77
C HIS A 19 7.89 -4.18 6.11
N ARG A 20 7.16 -5.18 6.62
CA ARG A 20 5.85 -5.54 6.10
C ARG A 20 4.78 -4.54 6.55
N ILE A 21 4.82 -4.12 7.82
CA ILE A 21 3.95 -3.07 8.35
C ILE A 21 4.19 -1.75 7.61
N GLU A 22 5.45 -1.36 7.42
CA GLU A 22 5.85 -0.15 6.70
C GLU A 22 5.36 -0.18 5.25
N ALA A 23 5.53 -1.32 4.56
CA ALA A 23 5.11 -1.46 3.17
C ALA A 23 3.58 -1.36 2.98
N VAL A 24 2.81 -1.88 3.94
CA VAL A 24 1.34 -1.91 3.86
C VAL A 24 0.72 -0.58 4.28
N THR A 25 1.28 0.05 5.33
CA THR A 25 0.76 1.31 5.86
C THR A 25 1.34 2.53 5.17
N GLY A 26 2.47 2.39 4.46
CA GLY A 26 3.18 3.50 3.81
C GLY A 26 3.89 4.45 4.78
N HIS A 27 3.92 4.12 6.07
CA HIS A 27 4.53 4.94 7.11
C HIS A 27 5.62 4.16 7.83
N ASP A 28 6.68 4.86 8.22
CA ASP A 28 7.69 4.32 9.14
C ASP A 28 7.06 3.98 10.50
N ILE A 29 7.57 2.94 11.16
CA ILE A 29 7.04 2.46 12.44
C ILE A 29 7.11 3.51 13.53
N ASP A 30 8.19 4.28 13.60
CA ASP A 30 8.30 5.36 14.59
C ASP A 30 7.24 6.44 14.36
N THR A 31 6.85 6.65 13.10
CA THR A 31 5.76 7.56 12.73
C THR A 31 4.40 6.99 13.15
N LEU A 32 4.15 5.69 12.93
CA LEU A 32 2.92 5.03 13.37
C LEU A 32 2.76 5.09 14.89
N TRP A 33 3.82 4.86 15.66
CA TRP A 33 3.81 5.04 17.11
C TRP A 33 3.45 6.47 17.51
N THR A 34 4.04 7.46 16.84
CA THR A 34 3.75 8.88 17.09
C THR A 34 2.28 9.22 16.78
N TYR A 35 1.71 8.65 15.72
CA TYR A 35 0.30 8.85 15.37
C TYR A 35 -0.65 8.14 16.32
N ARG A 36 -0.25 6.98 16.85
CA ARG A 36 -0.98 6.28 17.93
C ARG A 36 -1.06 7.13 19.18
N ASP A 37 0.07 7.67 19.63
CA ASP A 37 0.15 8.51 20.84
C ASP A 37 -0.66 9.80 20.70
N ARG A 38 -0.80 10.31 19.47
CA ARG A 38 -1.61 11.49 19.15
C ARG A 38 -3.09 11.19 18.88
N GLY A 39 -3.49 9.91 18.84
CA GLY A 39 -4.87 9.50 18.56
C GLY A 39 -5.35 9.82 17.14
N VAL A 40 -4.44 9.87 16.16
CA VAL A 40 -4.75 10.25 14.76
C VAL A 40 -4.96 9.02 13.86
N LEU A 41 -4.58 7.84 14.33
CA LEU A 41 -4.79 6.59 13.61
C LEU A 41 -6.26 6.15 13.67
N ASP A 42 -6.73 5.51 12.61
CA ASP A 42 -7.98 4.76 12.64
C ASP A 42 -7.89 3.55 13.60
N ASP A 43 -9.04 2.95 13.92
CA ASP A 43 -9.11 1.86 14.89
C ASP A 43 -8.30 0.62 14.47
N GLN A 44 -8.15 0.37 13.17
CA GLN A 44 -7.43 -0.82 12.65
C GLN A 44 -5.92 -0.63 12.76
N HIS A 45 -5.40 0.52 12.34
CA HIS A 45 -4.00 0.88 12.46
C HIS A 45 -3.61 1.09 13.93
N ALA A 46 -4.51 1.62 14.77
CA ALA A 46 -4.27 1.73 16.20
C ALA A 46 -4.10 0.35 16.86
N GLN A 47 -4.99 -0.60 16.55
CA GLN A 47 -4.87 -1.98 17.02
C GLN A 47 -3.59 -2.65 16.51
N LEU A 48 -3.22 -2.44 15.25
CA LEU A 48 -1.97 -2.96 14.70
C LEU A 48 -0.74 -2.47 15.48
N VAL A 49 -0.66 -1.17 15.76
CA VAL A 49 0.45 -0.57 16.51
C VAL A 49 0.50 -1.11 17.95
N ASP A 50 -0.66 -1.27 18.60
CA ASP A 50 -0.72 -1.83 19.95
C ASP A 50 -0.18 -3.27 19.98
N ARG A 51 -0.58 -4.12 19.02
CA ARG A 51 -0.08 -5.51 18.87
C ARG A 51 1.40 -5.55 18.53
N HIS A 52 1.87 -4.65 17.68
CA HIS A 52 3.30 -4.50 17.40
C HIS A 52 4.09 -4.12 18.67
N GLY A 53 3.49 -3.31 19.56
CA GLY A 53 4.00 -3.04 20.90
C GLY A 53 4.20 -4.28 21.77
N GLU A 54 3.20 -5.16 21.78
CA GLU A 54 3.28 -6.44 22.50
C GLU A 54 4.40 -7.32 21.93
N LEU A 55 4.54 -7.38 20.60
CA LEU A 55 5.64 -8.09 19.94
C LEU A 55 7.01 -7.53 20.32
N ALA A 56 7.18 -6.20 20.31
CA ALA A 56 8.45 -5.56 20.67
C ALA A 56 8.84 -5.84 22.14
N LYS A 57 7.87 -5.85 23.06
CA LYS A 57 8.07 -6.24 24.46
C LYS A 57 8.50 -7.72 24.59
N ALA A 58 7.84 -8.62 23.85
CA ALA A 58 8.21 -10.03 23.85
C ALA A 58 9.62 -10.26 23.28
N GLN A 59 9.98 -9.57 22.20
CA GLN A 59 11.31 -9.62 21.59
C GLN A 59 12.41 -9.11 22.55
N THR A 60 12.10 -8.07 23.34
CA THR A 60 13.01 -7.56 24.38
C THR A 60 13.27 -8.61 25.45
N SER A 61 12.23 -9.35 25.86
CA SER A 61 12.35 -10.44 26.84
C SER A 61 13.21 -11.60 26.32
N VAL A 62 13.02 -12.00 25.06
CA VAL A 62 13.89 -13.00 24.39
C VAL A 62 15.34 -12.54 24.37
N THR A 63 15.60 -11.30 23.98
CA THR A 63 16.95 -10.72 23.94
C THR A 63 17.61 -10.70 25.32
N PHE A 64 16.83 -10.39 26.36
CA PHE A 64 17.30 -10.42 27.74
C PHE A 64 17.75 -11.83 28.17
N TYR A 65 16.91 -12.86 27.95
CA TYR A 65 17.25 -14.23 28.35
C TYR A 65 18.39 -14.83 27.52
N LEU A 66 18.50 -14.49 26.23
CA LEU A 66 19.66 -14.87 25.41
C LEU A 66 20.96 -14.27 25.95
N ARG A 67 20.95 -12.98 26.33
CA ARG A 67 22.12 -12.34 26.95
C ARG A 67 22.45 -12.97 28.30
N LEU A 68 21.46 -13.22 29.14
CA LEU A 68 21.65 -13.88 30.42
C LEU A 68 22.26 -15.27 30.24
N LEU A 69 21.73 -16.07 29.31
CA LEU A 69 22.25 -17.40 29.00
C LEU A 69 23.70 -17.33 28.51
N SER A 70 24.00 -16.40 27.58
CA SER A 70 25.36 -16.21 27.07
C SER A 70 26.36 -15.86 28.18
N ARG A 71 25.91 -15.09 29.18
CA ARG A 71 26.72 -14.75 30.35
C ARG A 71 26.94 -15.97 31.25
N LEU A 72 25.90 -16.74 31.54
CA LEU A 72 26.02 -17.96 32.35
C LEU A 72 26.94 -19.00 31.69
N SER A 73 26.96 -19.07 30.36
CA SER A 73 27.83 -19.97 29.59
C SER A 73 29.24 -19.41 29.31
N SER A 74 29.58 -18.21 29.78
CA SER A 74 30.84 -17.53 29.42
C SER A 74 32.08 -18.02 30.19
N GLY A 75 31.90 -18.88 31.20
CA GLY A 75 32.97 -19.29 32.11
C GLY A 75 33.25 -18.29 33.24
N GLU A 76 32.41 -17.25 33.42
CA GLU A 76 32.48 -16.30 34.54
C GLU A 76 32.17 -16.96 35.90
N PHE A 77 31.46 -18.09 35.91
CA PHE A 77 30.95 -18.74 37.12
C PHE A 77 31.61 -20.10 37.35
N ASP A 78 31.80 -20.46 38.61
CA ASP A 78 32.27 -21.78 39.01
C ASP A 78 31.29 -22.87 38.54
N VAL A 79 31.83 -23.99 38.06
CA VAL A 79 31.04 -25.11 37.54
C VAL A 79 30.51 -25.94 38.70
N ASP A 80 29.35 -25.55 39.22
CA ASP A 80 28.64 -26.21 40.31
C ASP A 80 27.18 -26.54 39.95
N SER A 81 26.49 -27.27 40.83
CA SER A 81 25.08 -27.62 40.63
C SER A 81 24.15 -26.41 40.60
N ALA A 82 24.54 -25.31 41.26
CA ALA A 82 23.76 -24.08 41.27
C ALA A 82 23.81 -23.37 39.90
N LEU A 83 24.95 -23.40 39.21
CA LEU A 83 25.11 -22.91 37.84
C LEU A 83 24.19 -23.67 36.88
N PHE A 84 24.22 -25.00 36.90
CA PHE A 84 23.35 -25.81 36.05
C PHE A 84 21.87 -25.52 36.32
N THR A 85 21.45 -25.46 37.58
CA THR A 85 20.07 -25.09 37.95
C THR A 85 19.66 -23.71 37.42
N ARG A 86 20.59 -22.76 37.41
CA ARG A 86 20.35 -21.41 36.90
C ARG A 86 20.28 -21.36 35.37
N ILE A 87 21.11 -22.15 34.69
CA ILE A 87 21.07 -22.32 33.24
C ILE A 87 19.72 -22.94 32.83
N ASP A 88 19.32 -24.04 33.47
CA ASP A 88 18.04 -24.72 33.17
C ASP A 88 16.86 -23.75 33.31
N ARG A 89 16.78 -23.03 34.43
CA ARG A 89 15.75 -22.00 34.64
C ARG A 89 15.78 -20.92 33.56
N THR A 90 16.97 -20.48 33.12
CA THR A 90 17.10 -19.44 32.09
C THR A 90 16.66 -19.98 30.73
N VAL A 91 16.90 -21.25 30.43
CA VAL A 91 16.42 -21.92 29.22
C VAL A 91 14.89 -22.03 29.23
N ASP A 92 14.29 -22.43 30.35
CA ASP A 92 12.82 -22.48 30.49
C ASP A 92 12.20 -21.10 30.26
N GLN A 93 12.77 -20.05 30.87
CA GLN A 93 12.32 -18.67 30.69
C GLN A 93 12.51 -18.15 29.26
N LEU A 94 13.59 -18.55 28.60
CA LEU A 94 13.83 -18.23 27.19
C LEU A 94 12.78 -18.91 26.30
N GLN A 95 12.44 -20.17 26.58
CA GLN A 95 11.41 -20.90 25.85
C GLN A 95 10.04 -20.24 26.00
N GLU A 96 9.65 -19.84 27.21
CA GLU A 96 8.41 -19.11 27.46
C GLU A 96 8.38 -17.74 26.74
N ALA A 97 9.48 -17.00 26.80
CA ALA A 97 9.61 -15.71 26.10
C ALA A 97 9.51 -15.88 24.57
N ALA A 98 10.11 -16.93 24.01
CA ALA A 98 10.03 -17.25 22.60
C ALA A 98 8.60 -17.63 22.18
N ALA A 99 7.91 -18.46 22.96
CA ALA A 99 6.51 -18.81 22.72
C ALA A 99 5.60 -17.57 22.76
N THR A 100 5.83 -16.67 23.71
CA THR A 100 5.09 -15.41 23.82
C THR A 100 5.33 -14.50 22.61
N ARG A 101 6.59 -14.38 22.15
CA ARG A 101 6.93 -13.64 20.92
C ARG A 101 6.22 -14.22 19.70
N ASP A 102 6.21 -15.54 19.56
CA ASP A 102 5.59 -16.20 18.42
C ASP A 102 4.06 -16.05 18.42
N ALA A 103 3.43 -16.07 19.59
CA ALA A 103 2.01 -15.75 19.74
C ALA A 103 1.71 -14.29 19.36
N ALA A 104 2.52 -13.34 19.84
CA ALA A 104 2.39 -11.92 19.49
C ALA A 104 2.58 -11.68 17.98
N ALA A 105 3.55 -12.35 17.35
CA ALA A 105 3.78 -12.26 15.91
C ALA A 105 2.57 -12.75 15.11
N LYS A 106 1.91 -13.85 15.53
CA LYS A 106 0.66 -14.33 14.92
C LYS A 106 -0.47 -13.31 15.04
N GLN A 107 -0.58 -12.62 16.17
CA GLN A 107 -1.59 -11.57 16.36
C GLN A 107 -1.35 -10.36 15.47
N VAL A 108 -0.09 -9.93 15.31
CA VAL A 108 0.26 -8.86 14.36
C VAL A 108 -0.08 -9.25 12.93
N LEU A 109 0.23 -10.49 12.52
CA LEU A 109 -0.14 -11.00 11.19
C LEU A 109 -1.65 -11.03 10.97
N ALA A 110 -2.43 -11.48 11.97
CA ALA A 110 -3.89 -11.48 11.89
C ALA A 110 -4.47 -10.05 11.80
N ALA A 111 -3.84 -9.07 12.45
CA ALA A 111 -4.23 -7.67 12.34
C ALA A 111 -3.82 -7.03 10.99
N LEU A 112 -2.74 -7.52 10.36
CA LEU A 112 -2.28 -7.04 9.05
C LEU A 112 -3.16 -7.52 7.89
N GLU A 113 -3.65 -8.77 7.95
CA GLU A 113 -4.46 -9.37 6.89
C GLU A 113 -5.62 -8.49 6.37
N PRO A 114 -6.47 -7.89 7.23
CA PRO A 114 -7.56 -7.03 6.74
C PRO A 114 -7.07 -5.72 6.10
N ILE A 115 -5.96 -5.15 6.59
CA ILE A 115 -5.39 -3.91 6.05
C ILE A 115 -4.77 -4.18 4.67
N GLU A 116 -4.07 -5.31 4.54
CA GLU A 116 -3.54 -5.79 3.26
C GLU A 116 -4.66 -6.08 2.26
N ALA A 117 -5.73 -6.73 2.69
CA ALA A 117 -6.89 -7.01 1.84
C ALA A 117 -7.57 -5.71 1.36
N ALA A 118 -7.72 -4.71 2.24
CA ALA A 118 -8.27 -3.40 1.89
C ALA A 118 -7.36 -2.64 0.92
N ALA A 119 -6.04 -2.64 1.15
CA ALA A 119 -5.07 -2.04 0.25
C ALA A 119 -5.06 -2.71 -1.13
N ALA A 120 -5.14 -4.04 -1.17
CA ALA A 120 -5.20 -4.82 -2.41
C ALA A 120 -6.51 -4.55 -3.18
N ALA A 121 -7.64 -4.45 -2.49
CA ALA A 121 -8.93 -4.11 -3.10
C ALA A 121 -8.91 -2.71 -3.73
N SER A 122 -8.37 -1.71 -3.02
CA SER A 122 -8.19 -0.35 -3.53
C SER A 122 -7.25 -0.31 -4.73
N ALA A 123 -6.15 -1.06 -4.71
CA ALA A 123 -5.24 -1.16 -5.85
C ALA A 123 -5.88 -1.87 -7.06
N ALA A 124 -6.76 -2.84 -6.84
CA ALA A 124 -7.51 -3.50 -7.91
C ALA A 124 -8.54 -2.56 -8.54
N GLN A 125 -9.23 -1.76 -7.73
CA GLN A 125 -10.16 -0.72 -8.19
C GLN A 125 -9.41 0.38 -8.97
N ALA A 126 -8.24 0.81 -8.50
CA ALA A 126 -7.39 1.75 -9.23
C ALA A 126 -6.88 1.20 -10.58
N ARG A 127 -6.75 -0.13 -10.73
CA ARG A 127 -6.41 -0.77 -12.02
C ARG A 127 -7.60 -0.90 -12.97
N GLN A 128 -8.82 -0.98 -12.45
CA GLN A 128 -10.03 -1.02 -13.27
C GLN A 128 -10.51 0.40 -13.55
N LEU A 129 -9.78 1.11 -14.42
CA LEU A 129 -10.25 2.37 -14.98
C LEU A 129 -11.62 2.14 -15.63
N SER A 130 -12.63 2.90 -15.20
CA SER A 130 -13.92 2.96 -15.91
C SER A 130 -13.67 3.44 -17.35
N PRO A 131 -14.47 3.02 -18.36
CA PRO A 131 -14.37 3.57 -19.72
C PRO A 131 -14.45 5.11 -19.74
N ASP A 132 -15.22 5.70 -18.83
CA ASP A 132 -15.32 7.16 -18.70
C ASP A 132 -14.05 7.80 -18.13
N ASP A 133 -13.37 7.12 -17.20
CA ASP A 133 -12.05 7.54 -16.68
C ASP A 133 -11.00 7.45 -17.77
N GLN A 134 -11.01 6.36 -18.53
CA GLN A 134 -10.08 6.16 -19.64
C GLN A 134 -10.26 7.23 -20.73
N ALA A 135 -11.51 7.59 -21.06
CA ALA A 135 -11.81 8.66 -22.01
C ALA A 135 -11.33 10.04 -21.50
N ALA A 136 -11.55 10.33 -20.21
CA ALA A 136 -11.09 11.57 -19.59
C ALA A 136 -9.55 11.67 -19.55
N LEU A 137 -8.85 10.58 -19.20
CA LEU A 137 -7.39 10.54 -19.20
C LEU A 137 -6.80 10.69 -20.60
N LEU A 138 -7.42 10.09 -21.63
CA LEU A 138 -7.02 10.27 -23.03
C LEU A 138 -7.20 11.71 -23.49
N ALA A 139 -8.31 12.36 -23.11
CA ALA A 139 -8.55 13.76 -23.43
C ALA A 139 -7.51 14.67 -22.75
N ILE A 140 -7.13 14.39 -21.49
CA ILE A 140 -6.10 15.13 -20.76
C ILE A 140 -4.70 14.88 -21.32
N ALA A 141 -4.41 13.67 -21.81
CA ALA A 141 -3.13 13.32 -22.44
C ALA A 141 -2.82 14.20 -23.66
N GLY A 142 -3.84 14.65 -24.39
CA GLY A 142 -3.72 15.58 -25.52
C GLY A 142 -3.44 17.02 -25.12
N GLY A 143 -3.34 17.31 -23.82
CA GLY A 143 -3.25 18.65 -23.24
C GLY A 143 -4.61 19.13 -22.77
N ALA A 144 -4.68 19.64 -21.54
CA ALA A 144 -5.92 20.09 -20.94
C ALA A 144 -5.71 21.30 -20.03
N LYS A 145 -6.72 22.17 -19.98
CA LYS A 145 -6.73 23.36 -19.13
C LYS A 145 -8.01 23.45 -18.32
N LEU A 146 -7.86 23.67 -17.03
CA LEU A 146 -8.94 23.98 -16.12
C LEU A 146 -9.32 25.45 -16.25
N HIS A 147 -10.61 25.68 -16.49
CA HIS A 147 -11.20 27.00 -16.57
C HIS A 147 -12.33 27.14 -15.56
N GLU A 148 -12.48 28.35 -15.04
CA GLU A 148 -13.65 28.75 -14.27
C GLU A 148 -14.58 29.57 -15.17
N HIS A 149 -15.85 29.20 -15.19
CA HIS A 149 -16.86 29.93 -15.93
C HIS A 149 -17.27 31.19 -15.16
N LEU A 150 -16.79 32.35 -15.60
CA LEU A 150 -16.95 33.63 -14.88
C LEU A 150 -18.40 33.98 -14.48
N LEU A 151 -19.39 33.63 -15.30
CA LEU A 151 -20.80 33.92 -14.99
C LEU A 151 -21.43 32.97 -13.96
N THR A 152 -20.94 31.73 -13.85
CA THR A 152 -21.57 30.67 -13.04
C THR A 152 -20.68 30.16 -11.91
N GLY A 153 -19.42 30.58 -11.85
CA GLY A 153 -18.39 30.06 -10.94
C GLY A 153 -18.04 28.59 -11.17
N ARG A 154 -18.64 27.94 -12.18
CA ARG A 154 -18.46 26.50 -12.40
C ARG A 154 -17.12 26.23 -13.05
N MET A 155 -16.36 25.33 -12.45
CA MET A 155 -15.09 24.88 -12.98
C MET A 155 -15.28 23.72 -13.96
N SER A 156 -14.46 23.67 -15.00
CA SER A 156 -14.41 22.54 -15.93
C SER A 156 -13.09 22.50 -16.66
N VAL A 157 -12.62 21.31 -16.97
CA VAL A 157 -11.43 21.13 -17.80
C VAL A 157 -11.84 21.07 -19.26
N THR A 158 -11.12 21.79 -20.09
CA THR A 158 -11.23 21.72 -21.55
C THR A 158 -9.97 21.07 -22.09
N ALA A 159 -10.13 19.91 -22.71
CA ALA A 159 -9.05 19.25 -23.42
C ALA A 159 -8.75 19.98 -24.74
N ALA A 160 -7.56 19.77 -25.30
CA ALA A 160 -7.15 20.32 -26.60
C ALA A 160 -8.07 19.84 -27.74
N SER A 161 -8.72 18.68 -27.57
CA SER A 161 -9.75 18.17 -28.47
C SER A 161 -11.09 18.91 -28.38
N GLY A 162 -11.23 19.90 -27.48
CA GLY A 162 -12.50 20.59 -27.19
C GLY A 162 -13.43 19.80 -26.26
N THR A 163 -13.04 18.60 -25.81
CA THR A 163 -13.85 17.80 -24.88
C THR A 163 -13.89 18.48 -23.52
N ARG A 164 -15.09 18.62 -22.95
CA ARG A 164 -15.30 19.23 -21.64
C ARG A 164 -15.44 18.16 -20.56
N ILE A 165 -14.56 18.20 -19.57
CA ILE A 165 -14.55 17.27 -18.44
C ILE A 165 -15.08 18.03 -17.21
N PRO A 166 -16.15 17.55 -16.55
CA PRO A 166 -16.68 18.17 -15.34
C PRO A 166 -15.65 18.23 -14.21
N HIS A 167 -15.68 19.27 -13.37
CA HIS A 167 -14.76 19.41 -12.24
C HIS A 167 -14.82 18.23 -11.26
N ALA A 168 -16.01 17.68 -10.98
CA ALA A 168 -16.14 16.49 -10.14
C ALA A 168 -15.35 15.29 -10.68
N LYS A 169 -15.27 15.15 -12.01
CA LYS A 169 -14.49 14.10 -12.65
C LYS A 169 -12.99 14.37 -12.58
N LEU A 170 -12.57 15.62 -12.76
CA LEU A 170 -11.18 16.02 -12.51
C LEU A 170 -10.76 15.67 -11.08
N GLN A 171 -11.60 16.01 -10.09
CA GLN A 171 -11.31 15.80 -8.68
C GLN A 171 -11.15 14.32 -8.33
N GLN A 172 -12.03 13.46 -8.85
CA GLN A 172 -11.88 12.00 -8.72
C GLN A 172 -10.55 11.48 -9.29
N LEU A 173 -10.12 12.00 -10.44
CA LEU A 173 -8.85 11.60 -11.05
C LEU A 173 -7.62 12.14 -10.28
N GLU A 174 -7.74 13.30 -9.64
CA GLU A 174 -6.71 13.86 -8.74
C GLU A 174 -6.62 13.04 -7.44
N ASP A 175 -7.75 12.71 -6.82
CA ASP A 175 -7.82 11.90 -5.61
C ASP A 175 -7.24 10.48 -5.84
N ALA A 176 -7.42 9.95 -7.06
CA ALA A 176 -6.79 8.70 -7.51
C ALA A 176 -5.30 8.85 -7.90
N GLY A 177 -4.73 10.05 -7.83
CA GLY A 177 -3.33 10.34 -8.15
C GLY A 177 -2.99 10.21 -9.64
N LEU A 178 -3.97 10.23 -10.55
CA LEU A 178 -3.79 9.99 -11.98
C LEU A 178 -3.48 11.28 -12.76
N VAL A 179 -3.92 12.42 -12.25
CA VAL A 179 -3.71 13.75 -12.85
C VAL A 179 -3.26 14.76 -11.79
N VAL A 180 -2.60 15.82 -12.24
CA VAL A 180 -2.13 16.91 -11.38
C VAL A 180 -2.38 18.24 -12.07
N ARG A 181 -2.84 19.22 -11.28
CA ARG A 181 -2.91 20.63 -11.67
C ARG A 181 -1.56 21.32 -11.48
N ASP A 182 -1.19 22.14 -12.45
CA ASP A 182 -0.08 23.08 -12.28
C ASP A 182 -0.58 24.33 -11.54
N THR A 183 -0.36 24.40 -10.22
CA THR A 183 -0.76 25.54 -9.38
C THR A 183 0.07 26.80 -9.59
N GLY A 184 1.10 26.75 -10.45
CA GLY A 184 1.84 27.95 -10.87
C GLY A 184 1.05 28.87 -11.80
N HIS A 185 -0.09 28.41 -12.33
CA HIS A 185 -0.91 29.15 -13.27
C HIS A 185 -2.30 29.50 -12.69
N PRO A 186 -2.75 30.76 -12.82
CA PRO A 186 -4.07 31.14 -12.34
C PRO A 186 -5.18 30.48 -13.17
N VAL A 187 -6.24 30.04 -12.49
CA VAL A 187 -7.38 29.33 -13.09
C VAL A 187 -8.05 30.15 -14.20
N HIS A 188 -8.17 31.47 -14.03
CA HIS A 188 -8.79 32.35 -15.00
C HIS A 188 -8.01 32.46 -16.33
N ALA A 189 -6.71 32.15 -16.33
CA ALA A 189 -5.87 32.09 -17.54
C ALA A 189 -5.83 30.69 -18.19
N GLY A 190 -6.56 29.72 -17.62
CA GLY A 190 -6.49 28.32 -18.02
C GLY A 190 -5.33 27.61 -17.34
N GLN A 191 -5.62 27.02 -16.18
CA GLN A 191 -4.64 26.29 -15.39
C GLN A 191 -4.33 24.94 -16.05
N PRO A 192 -3.07 24.62 -16.41
CA PRO A 192 -2.73 23.36 -17.03
C PRO A 192 -3.03 22.16 -16.13
N VAL A 193 -3.52 21.08 -16.75
CA VAL A 193 -3.73 19.77 -16.11
C VAL A 193 -2.92 18.74 -16.89
N ALA A 194 -2.09 17.98 -16.17
CA ALA A 194 -1.20 16.97 -16.74
C ALA A 194 -1.44 15.59 -16.11
N LEU A 195 -1.07 14.54 -16.85
CA LEU A 195 -1.01 13.18 -16.33
C LEU A 195 0.20 13.00 -15.42
N THR A 196 0.01 12.32 -14.31
CA THR A 196 1.10 11.81 -13.48
C THR A 196 1.74 10.58 -14.12
N ASP A 197 2.88 10.13 -13.58
CA ASP A 197 3.47 8.85 -13.98
C ASP A 197 2.51 7.66 -13.74
N ALA A 198 1.76 7.70 -12.63
CA ALA A 198 0.73 6.73 -12.33
C ALA A 198 -0.40 6.76 -13.37
N GLY A 199 -0.87 7.94 -13.79
CA GLY A 199 -1.87 8.10 -14.84
C GLY A 199 -1.41 7.54 -16.20
N ARG A 200 -0.15 7.79 -16.59
CA ARG A 200 0.45 7.21 -17.80
C ARG A 200 0.58 5.69 -17.72
N ALA A 201 1.00 5.15 -16.58
CA ALA A 201 1.09 3.71 -16.34
C ALA A 201 -0.29 3.04 -16.39
N ALA A 202 -1.31 3.66 -15.79
CA ALA A 202 -2.69 3.17 -15.78
C ALA A 202 -3.28 3.10 -17.21
N MET A 203 -3.08 4.14 -18.04
CA MET A 203 -3.47 4.09 -19.46
C MET A 203 -2.73 2.99 -20.24
N SER A 204 -1.46 2.77 -19.94
CA SER A 204 -0.64 1.74 -20.61
C SER A 204 -1.03 0.33 -20.19
N ALA A 205 -1.51 0.14 -18.96
CA ALA A 205 -2.08 -1.12 -18.48
C ALA A 205 -3.43 -1.41 -19.12
N ALA A 206 -4.33 -0.41 -19.19
CA ALA A 206 -5.65 -0.54 -19.80
C ALA A 206 -5.57 -0.94 -21.30
N ARG A 207 -4.61 -0.39 -22.06
CA ARG A 207 -4.38 -0.80 -23.45
C ARG A 207 -3.96 -2.27 -23.59
N ARG A 208 -3.20 -2.81 -22.63
CA ARG A 208 -2.73 -4.21 -22.64
C ARG A 208 -3.84 -5.21 -22.27
N SER A 209 -4.76 -4.81 -21.39
CA SER A 209 -5.91 -5.64 -21.03
C SER A 209 -6.93 -5.75 -22.18
N ALA A 210 -7.12 -4.68 -22.96
CA ALA A 210 -8.03 -4.70 -24.12
C ALA A 210 -7.55 -5.62 -25.25
N THR A 211 -6.23 -5.78 -25.44
CA THR A 211 -5.67 -6.65 -26.50
C THR A 211 -5.59 -8.12 -26.13
N THR A 212 -5.94 -8.51 -24.89
CA THR A 212 -6.00 -9.94 -24.49
C THR A 212 -7.36 -10.58 -24.83
N GLN A 213 -8.35 -9.82 -25.27
CA GLN A 213 -9.53 -10.40 -25.92
C GLN A 213 -9.17 -10.80 -27.35
N ALA A 214 -8.90 -12.09 -27.55
CA ALA A 214 -8.73 -12.69 -28.87
C ALA A 214 -9.90 -12.28 -29.79
N PRO A 215 -9.66 -11.90 -31.06
CA PRO A 215 -10.74 -11.59 -31.98
C PRO A 215 -11.61 -12.84 -32.14
N LYS A 216 -12.88 -12.76 -31.74
CA LYS A 216 -13.87 -13.79 -32.06
C LYS A 216 -14.08 -13.75 -33.57
N VAL A 217 -13.42 -14.67 -34.27
CA VAL A 217 -13.59 -14.87 -35.71
C VAL A 217 -15.09 -15.06 -36.00
N PRO A 218 -15.70 -14.25 -36.87
CA PRO A 218 -17.09 -14.45 -37.25
C PRO A 218 -17.23 -15.78 -37.99
N ALA A 219 -18.11 -16.65 -37.49
CA ALA A 219 -18.43 -17.92 -38.13
C ALA A 219 -19.02 -17.68 -39.52
N ARG A 220 -18.37 -18.24 -40.55
CA ARG A 220 -18.82 -18.22 -41.94
C ARG A 220 -20.11 -19.04 -42.09
N PRO A 221 -21.22 -18.50 -42.59
CA PRO A 221 -22.44 -19.26 -42.80
C PRO A 221 -22.39 -20.11 -44.08
N GLY A 222 -22.78 -21.38 -43.97
CA GLY A 222 -23.45 -22.13 -45.04
C GLY A 222 -22.57 -22.84 -46.09
N ALA A 223 -22.24 -24.11 -45.83
CA ALA A 223 -22.01 -25.08 -46.90
C ALA A 223 -23.28 -25.93 -47.04
N SER A 224 -24.00 -25.76 -48.15
CA SER A 224 -25.15 -26.57 -48.54
C SER A 224 -24.71 -27.98 -48.96
N PRO A 225 -25.40 -29.06 -48.57
CA PRO A 225 -25.15 -30.38 -49.14
C PRO A 225 -25.92 -30.54 -50.46
N SER A 226 -25.18 -30.66 -51.57
CA SER A 226 -25.72 -31.03 -52.88
C SER A 226 -25.64 -32.54 -53.07
N ASN A 227 -26.78 -33.21 -53.07
CA ASN A 227 -26.93 -34.63 -53.39
C ASN A 227 -26.91 -34.84 -54.92
N PRO A 228 -26.11 -35.75 -55.50
CA PRO A 228 -26.24 -36.12 -56.90
C PRO A 228 -27.13 -37.36 -57.10
N ALA A 229 -28.06 -37.23 -58.06
CA ALA A 229 -29.03 -38.24 -58.50
C ALA A 229 -28.39 -39.36 -59.37
N PRO A 230 -29.08 -40.49 -59.64
CA PRO A 230 -28.49 -41.75 -60.08
C PRO A 230 -28.29 -41.85 -61.60
N ARG A 231 -27.32 -42.67 -62.02
CA ARG A 231 -27.12 -43.06 -63.43
C ARG A 231 -27.87 -44.36 -63.76
N ARG A 232 -28.44 -44.38 -64.96
CA ARG A 232 -28.83 -45.57 -65.72
C ARG A 232 -27.75 -45.86 -66.75
#